data_AF-A0A1M6LG12-F1
#
_entry.id   AF-A0A1M6LG12-F1
#
_cell.length_a   1.000
_cell.length_b   1.000
_cell.length_c   1.000
_cell.angle_alpha   90.00
_cell.angle_beta   90.00
_cell.angle_gamma   90.00
#
_symmetry.space_group_name_H-M   'P 1'
#
loop_
_entity.id
_entity.type
_entity.pdbx_description
1 polymer ?
#
loop_
_entity_poly.entity_id
_entity_poly.type
_entity_poly.pdbx_seq_one_letter_code
_entity_poly.pdbx_strand_id
1 'polypeptide(L)' 'MLNLLPSPPLPVSRDAGRAELVQIWDALDAGGRRMLLAQARAVAEVTGRVPQEPERPA' A
#
# COMPACT_ATOMS: atom_id res chain seq x y z
N MET A 1 -22.99 -13.63 31.18
CA MET A 1 -22.03 -12.51 31.23
C MET A 1 -22.09 -11.78 29.89
N LEU A 2 -22.34 -10.48 29.89
CA LEU A 2 -22.23 -9.65 28.69
C LEU A 2 -20.73 -9.36 28.47
N ASN A 3 -20.19 -9.73 27.31
CA ASN A 3 -18.80 -9.46 26.98
C ASN A 3 -18.70 -7.97 26.58
N LEU A 4 -18.17 -7.12 27.46
CA LEU A 4 -18.06 -5.66 27.28
C LEU A 4 -16.79 -5.23 26.53
N LEU A 5 -15.99 -6.19 26.07
CA LEU A 5 -14.77 -5.88 25.34
C LEU A 5 -15.15 -5.43 23.92
N PRO A 6 -14.62 -4.29 23.44
CA PRO A 6 -14.83 -3.88 22.06
C PRO A 6 -14.34 -5.00 21.14
N SER A 7 -15.11 -5.28 20.09
CA SER A 7 -14.69 -6.24 19.08
C SER A 7 -13.37 -5.76 18.47
N PRO A 8 -12.36 -6.64 18.32
CA PRO A 8 -11.11 -6.25 17.70
C PRO A 8 -11.38 -5.77 16.27
N PRO A 9 -10.63 -4.76 15.78
CA PRO A 9 -10.78 -4.30 14.42
C PRO A 9 -10.55 -5.45 13.45
N LEU A 10 -11.43 -5.55 12.46
CA LEU A 10 -11.30 -6.56 11.41
C LEU A 10 -9.99 -6.31 10.64
N PRO A 11 -9.26 -7.37 10.26
CA PRO A 11 -8.07 -7.22 9.44
C PRO A 11 -8.44 -6.56 8.10
N VAL A 12 -7.65 -5.58 7.68
CA VAL A 12 -7.85 -4.89 6.40
C VAL A 12 -7.63 -5.89 5.27
N SER A 13 -8.68 -6.13 4.47
CA SER A 13 -8.58 -6.99 3.29
C SER A 13 -7.82 -6.27 2.16
N ARG A 14 -7.28 -7.04 1.21
CA ARG A 14 -6.60 -6.46 0.04
C ARG A 14 -7.51 -5.49 -0.73
N ASP A 15 -8.79 -5.82 -0.88
CA ASP A 15 -9.74 -5.00 -1.63
C ASP A 15 -10.10 -3.71 -0.90
N ALA A 16 -10.35 -3.78 0.41
CA ALA A 16 -10.62 -2.60 1.22
C ALA A 16 -9.39 -1.67 1.28
N GLY A 17 -8.20 -2.24 1.48
CA GLY A 17 -6.95 -1.48 1.47
C GLY A 17 -6.65 -0.85 0.10
N ARG A 18 -6.98 -1.53 -1.00
CA ARG A 18 -6.83 -0.97 -2.35
C ARG A 18 -7.77 0.21 -2.57
N ALA A 19 -9.02 0.12 -2.11
CA ALA A 19 -9.98 1.22 -2.24
C ALA A 19 -9.53 2.48 -1.48
N GLU A 20 -8.96 2.31 -0.28
CA GLU A 20 -8.40 3.42 0.50
C GLU A 20 -7.17 4.04 -0.19
N LEU A 21 -6.26 3.22 -0.71
CA LEU A 21 -5.09 3.70 -1.45
C LEU A 21 -5.47 4.49 -2.71
N VAL A 22 -6.54 4.12 -3.40
CA VAL A 22 -7.06 4.87 -4.55
C VAL A 22 -7.57 6.25 -4.11
N GLN A 23 -8.32 6.33 -3.02
CA GLN A 23 -8.79 7.62 -2.50
C GLN A 23 -7.63 8.55 -2.11
N ILE A 24 -6.60 7.99 -1.45
CA ILE A 24 -5.38 8.73 -1.11
C ILE A 24 -4.69 9.21 -2.38
N TRP A 25 -4.52 8.35 -3.38
CA TRP A 25 -3.88 8.69 -4.65
C TRP A 25 -4.59 9.84 -5.39
N ASP A 26 -5.92 9.78 -5.46
CA ASP A 26 -6.73 10.75 -6.18
C ASP A 26 -6.69 12.14 -5.52
N ALA A 27 -6.61 12.19 -4.19
CA ALA A 27 -6.52 13.43 -3.42
C ALA A 27 -5.14 14.13 -3.49
N LEU A 28 -4.07 13.42 -3.90
CA LEU A 28 -2.72 13.97 -3.96
C LEU A 28 -2.47 14.76 -5.25
N ASP A 29 -1.69 15.83 -5.12
CA ASP A 29 -1.12 16.55 -6.26
C ASP A 29 0.06 15.78 -6.89
N ALA A 30 0.65 16.35 -7.95
CA ALA A 30 1.78 15.72 -8.64
C ALA A 30 3.03 15.55 -7.75
N GLY A 31 3.20 16.37 -6.71
CA GLY A 31 4.29 16.22 -5.74
C GLY A 31 4.04 15.05 -4.81
N GLY A 32 2.84 15.00 -4.21
CA GLY A 32 2.40 13.95 -3.31
C GLY A 32 2.39 12.58 -3.97
N ARG A 33 1.92 12.48 -5.22
CA ARG A 33 1.95 11.21 -5.98
C ARG A 33 3.37 10.68 -6.19
N ARG A 34 4.32 11.56 -6.52
CA ARG A 34 5.74 11.18 -6.67
C ARG A 34 6.32 10.69 -5.35
N MET A 35 6.01 11.39 -4.25
CA MET A 35 6.46 10.99 -2.92
C MET A 35 5.89 9.63 -2.50
N LEU A 36 4.60 9.39 -2.72
CA LEU A 36 3.95 8.12 -2.39
C LEU A 36 4.59 6.95 -3.17
N LEU A 37 4.87 7.14 -4.46
CA LEU A 37 5.57 6.14 -5.27
C LEU A 37 7.00 5.88 -4.79
N ALA A 38 7.74 6.92 -4.43
CA ALA A 38 9.08 6.78 -3.88
C ALA A 38 9.08 5.97 -2.57
N GLN A 39 8.12 6.23 -1.68
CA GLN A 39 7.96 5.47 -0.43
C GLN A 39 7.59 4.01 -0.71
N ALA A 40 6.63 3.77 -1.60
CA ALA A 40 6.25 2.41 -1.99
C ALA A 40 7.44 1.64 -2.58
N ARG A 41 8.28 2.31 -3.38
CA ARG A 41 9.51 1.73 -3.93
C ARG A 41 10.53 1.38 -2.85
N ALA A 42 10.81 2.30 -1.93
CA ALA A 42 11.74 2.06 -0.83
C ALA A 42 11.30 0.87 0.04
N VAL A 43 10.00 0.76 0.34
CA VAL A 43 9.45 -0.40 1.06
C VAL A 43 9.62 -1.69 0.25
N ALA A 44 9.39 -1.66 -1.06
CA ALA A 44 9.60 -2.82 -1.91
C ALA A 44 11.08 -3.27 -1.92
N GLU A 45 12.01 -2.32 -1.92
CA GLU A 45 13.46 -2.59 -1.87
C GLU A 45 13.85 -3.27 -0.56
N VAL A 46 13.45 -2.67 0.57
CA VAL A 46 13.75 -3.20 1.91
C VAL A 46 13.11 -4.59 2.13
N THR A 47 11.95 -4.83 1.53
CA THR A 47 11.22 -6.11 1.69
C THR A 47 11.54 -7.14 0.61
N GLY A 48 12.48 -6.86 -0.30
CA GLY A 48 12.86 -7.78 -1.38
C GLY A 48 11.74 -8.05 -2.40
N ARG A 49 10.76 -7.15 -2.50
CA ARG A 49 9.60 -7.25 -3.42
C ARG A 49 9.76 -6.40 -4.68
N VAL A 50 10.95 -5.86 -4.92
CA VAL A 50 11.26 -5.20 -6.19
C VAL A 50 11.22 -6.23 -7.30
N PRO A 51 10.39 -6.03 -8.35
CA PRO A 51 10.52 -6.80 -9.57
C PRO A 51 11.94 -6.65 -10.08
N GLN A 52 12.69 -7.75 -10.16
CA GLN A 52 13.92 -7.78 -10.93
C GLN A 52 13.49 -7.51 -12.38
N GLU A 53 14.06 -6.51 -13.03
CA GLU A 53 13.77 -6.27 -14.45
C GLU A 53 14.00 -7.59 -15.21
N PRO A 54 13.05 -8.03 -16.05
CA PRO A 54 13.34 -9.13 -16.96
C PRO A 54 14.47 -8.65 -17.87
N GLU A 55 15.58 -9.39 -17.86
CA GLU A 55 16.74 -9.21 -18.72
C GLU A 55 16.23 -9.00 -20.16
N ARG A 56 16.27 -7.75 -20.65
CA ARG A 56 15.90 -7.47 -22.04
C ARG A 56 16.95 -8.14 -22.93
N PRO A 57 16.59 -9.11 -23.79
CA PRO A 57 17.53 -9.61 -24.78
C PRO A 57 17.94 -8.46 -25.70
N ALA A 58 19.25 -8.36 -25.92
CA ALA A 58 19.91 -7.33 -26.74
C ALA A 58 19.43 -7.31 -28.19
#